data_AF-A0A6A6SHG6-F1
#
_entry.id   AF-A0A6A6SHG6-F1
#
_cell.length_a   1.000
_cell.length_b   1.000
_cell.length_c   1.000
_cell.angle_alpha   90.00
_cell.angle_beta   90.00
_cell.angle_gamma   90.00
#
_symmetry.space_group_name_H-M   'P 1'
#
loop_
_entity.id
_entity.type
_entity.pdbx_description
1 polymer ?
#
loop_
_entity_poly.entity_id
_entity_poly.type
_entity_poly.pdbx_seq_one_letter_code
_entity_poly.pdbx_strand_id
1 'polypeptide(L)'
;VEDNHRGYPRFSALIASHDHFYLYRRFSDLRTRILLLKQDRLSYLESQLRNTDNQETKPLRLGSCRADDCSKRSLILSQIDEALTDYDNMITRNHLILGFETARPQAVTSLRNWVAGTRCIARAEVAYLQYPRDLFSIAPTNKTIITWLEAIIEKSLICLRRLFGMHRCFRLSRDPKVHIMSKESVTQTAQILITPFIVTLLLAPVIIYNYLDSLTTRLVTIVTATSIFITVLLGSTKAKSTELVVASTTYTTVLIIFITSSNVYIHQQGSY
;
A
#
# COMPACT_ATOMS: atom_id res chain seq x y z
N VAL A 1 0.93 -12.76 -20.80
CA VAL A 1 -0.47 -13.12 -20.43
C VAL A 1 -1.15 -13.90 -21.56
N GLU A 2 -1.11 -13.39 -22.79
CA GLU A 2 -1.82 -13.99 -23.94
C GLU A 2 -1.22 -15.32 -24.43
N ASP A 3 0.04 -15.60 -24.10
CA ASP A 3 0.74 -16.86 -24.42
C ASP A 3 0.15 -18.08 -23.67
N ASN A 4 -0.61 -17.82 -22.60
CA ASN A 4 -1.28 -18.88 -21.84
C ASN A 4 -2.56 -19.35 -22.53
N HIS A 5 -2.86 -20.65 -22.34
CA HIS A 5 -4.09 -21.30 -22.80
C HIS A 5 -5.34 -20.52 -22.35
N ARG A 6 -6.33 -20.43 -23.25
CA ARG A 6 -7.63 -19.80 -22.94
C ARG A 6 -8.29 -20.51 -21.75
N GLY A 7 -8.98 -19.75 -20.91
CA GLY A 7 -9.57 -20.28 -19.67
C GLY A 7 -8.95 -19.66 -18.42
N TYR A 8 -8.99 -20.44 -17.35
CA TYR A 8 -8.30 -20.14 -16.09
C TYR A 8 -6.81 -19.86 -16.24
N PRO A 9 -6.01 -20.58 -17.07
CA PRO A 9 -4.57 -20.30 -17.17
C PRO A 9 -4.26 -18.86 -17.62
N ARG A 10 -5.05 -18.33 -18.56
CA ARG A 10 -4.90 -16.95 -19.03
C ARG A 10 -5.40 -15.93 -18.01
N PHE A 11 -6.50 -16.23 -17.32
CA PHE A 11 -7.05 -15.32 -16.32
C PHE A 11 -6.21 -15.25 -15.05
N SER A 12 -5.70 -16.38 -14.55
CA SER A 12 -4.80 -16.41 -13.41
C SER A 12 -3.50 -15.67 -13.73
N ALA A 13 -2.98 -15.84 -14.96
CA ALA A 13 -1.82 -15.07 -15.43
C ALA A 13 -2.10 -13.56 -15.52
N LEU A 14 -3.32 -13.16 -15.86
CA LEU A 14 -3.73 -11.75 -15.82
C LEU A 14 -3.78 -11.23 -14.38
N ILE A 15 -4.43 -11.95 -13.46
CA ILE A 15 -4.49 -11.58 -12.05
C ILE A 15 -3.07 -11.46 -11.47
N ALA A 16 -2.22 -12.44 -11.77
CA ALA A 16 -0.84 -12.48 -11.31
C ALA A 16 0.05 -11.39 -11.93
N SER A 17 -0.35 -10.80 -13.07
CA SER A 17 0.44 -9.78 -13.76
C SER A 17 0.55 -8.47 -12.98
N HIS A 18 -0.42 -8.15 -12.10
CA HIS A 18 -0.40 -6.91 -11.35
C HIS A 18 -1.11 -7.02 -9.99
N ASP A 19 -0.50 -6.46 -8.96
CA ASP A 19 -1.04 -6.36 -7.60
C ASP A 19 -2.48 -5.86 -7.49
N HIS A 20 -2.85 -4.85 -8.29
CA HIS A 20 -4.20 -4.29 -8.25
C HIS A 20 -5.27 -5.24 -8.78
N PHE A 21 -4.89 -6.33 -9.47
CA PHE A 21 -5.82 -7.35 -9.94
C PHE A 21 -6.04 -8.50 -8.95
N TYR A 22 -5.33 -8.54 -7.81
CA TYR A 22 -5.62 -9.46 -6.70
C TYR A 22 -6.88 -9.03 -5.94
N LEU A 23 -8.02 -9.10 -6.64
CA LEU A 23 -9.34 -8.68 -6.20
C LEU A 23 -10.16 -9.89 -5.78
N TYR A 24 -10.59 -9.90 -4.52
CA TYR A 24 -11.38 -10.99 -3.95
C TYR A 24 -12.55 -10.44 -3.13
N ARG A 25 -13.56 -11.26 -2.87
CA ARG A 25 -14.69 -10.88 -2.02
C ARG A 25 -14.38 -11.09 -0.55
N ARG A 26 -14.70 -10.10 0.28
CA ARG A 26 -14.60 -10.17 1.74
C ARG A 26 -15.61 -11.16 2.30
N PHE A 27 -16.81 -11.23 1.70
CA PHE A 27 -17.95 -11.98 2.23
C PHE A 27 -18.32 -11.51 3.65
N SER A 28 -18.32 -10.19 3.87
CA SER A 28 -18.51 -9.61 5.21
C SER A 28 -19.80 -10.09 5.88
N ASP A 29 -20.91 -10.11 5.15
CA ASP A 29 -22.21 -10.57 5.67
C ASP A 29 -22.17 -12.04 6.12
N LEU A 30 -21.68 -12.94 5.26
CA LEU A 30 -21.57 -14.37 5.59
C LEU A 30 -20.64 -14.63 6.77
N ARG A 31 -19.50 -13.93 6.83
CA ARG A 31 -18.54 -14.04 7.94
C ARG A 31 -19.16 -13.56 9.26
N THR A 32 -19.84 -12.42 9.25
CA THR A 32 -20.54 -11.89 10.42
C THR A 32 -21.62 -12.86 10.88
N ARG A 33 -22.42 -13.42 9.96
CA ARG A 33 -23.43 -14.42 10.31
C ARG A 33 -22.83 -15.66 10.99
N ILE A 34 -21.71 -16.17 10.48
CA ILE A 34 -21.00 -17.30 11.10
C ILE A 34 -20.47 -16.92 12.49
N LEU A 35 -19.89 -15.73 12.66
CA LEU A 35 -19.39 -15.24 13.95
C LEU A 35 -20.52 -15.16 14.99
N LEU A 36 -21.68 -14.59 14.62
CA LEU A 36 -22.83 -14.49 15.52
C LEU A 36 -23.33 -15.87 15.96
N LEU A 37 -23.38 -16.85 15.05
CA LEU A 37 -23.78 -18.23 15.39
C LEU A 37 -22.77 -18.90 16.35
N LYS A 38 -21.47 -18.67 16.17
CA LYS A 38 -20.46 -19.18 17.09
C LYS A 38 -20.55 -18.53 18.48
N GLN A 39 -20.79 -17.22 18.51
CA GLN A 39 -20.99 -16.47 19.75
C GLN A 39 -22.20 -16.97 20.53
N ASP A 40 -23.34 -17.16 19.86
CA ASP A 40 -24.55 -17.70 20.49
C ASP A 40 -24.33 -19.11 21.06
N ARG A 41 -23.62 -19.98 20.32
CA ARG A 41 -23.24 -21.31 20.82
C ARG A 41 -22.42 -21.23 22.11
N LEU A 42 -21.47 -20.31 22.19
CA LEU A 42 -20.68 -20.09 23.41
C LEU A 42 -21.55 -19.59 24.56
N SER A 43 -22.45 -18.62 24.31
CA SER A 43 -23.39 -18.12 25.32
C SER A 43 -24.33 -19.22 25.85
N TYR A 44 -24.77 -20.13 24.98
CA TYR A 44 -25.58 -21.29 25.38
C TYR A 44 -24.79 -22.26 26.26
N LEU A 45 -23.54 -22.59 25.90
CA LEU A 45 -22.67 -23.46 26.70
C LEU A 45 -22.31 -22.83 28.06
N GLU A 46 -22.01 -21.53 28.08
CA GLU A 46 -21.76 -20.77 29.30
C GLU A 46 -22.97 -20.83 30.24
N SER A 47 -24.18 -20.67 29.69
CA SER A 47 -25.42 -20.76 30.45
C SER A 47 -25.63 -22.16 31.03
N GLN A 48 -25.34 -23.22 30.26
CA GLN A 48 -25.40 -24.59 30.75
C GLN A 48 -24.36 -24.89 31.84
N LEU A 49 -23.15 -24.35 31.71
CA LEU A 49 -22.10 -24.46 32.72
C LEU A 49 -22.55 -23.79 34.02
N ARG A 50 -23.02 -22.54 33.94
CA ARG A 50 -23.52 -21.77 35.09
C ARG A 50 -24.68 -22.48 35.78
N ASN A 51 -25.62 -23.05 35.02
CA ASN A 51 -26.72 -23.84 35.59
C ASN A 51 -26.22 -25.10 36.30
N THR A 52 -25.18 -25.75 35.76
CA THR A 52 -24.57 -26.93 36.39
C THR A 52 -23.84 -26.56 37.68
N ASP A 53 -23.11 -25.45 37.69
CA ASP A 53 -22.42 -24.94 38.89
C ASP A 53 -23.42 -24.49 39.98
N ASN A 54 -24.52 -23.84 39.60
CA ASN A 54 -25.58 -23.42 40.52
C ASN A 54 -26.31 -24.60 41.19
N GLN A 55 -26.32 -25.76 40.54
CA GLN A 55 -26.94 -26.99 41.06
C GLN A 55 -25.97 -27.81 41.92
N GLU A 56 -24.69 -27.42 42.03
CA GLU A 56 -23.70 -28.16 42.81
C GLU A 56 -23.93 -27.96 44.32
N THR A 57 -23.97 -29.08 45.04
CA THR A 57 -24.23 -29.11 46.48
C THR A 57 -22.94 -29.23 47.30
N LYS A 58 -21.87 -29.76 46.70
CA LYS A 58 -20.58 -29.97 47.36
C LYS A 58 -19.59 -28.86 47.00
N PRO A 59 -19.29 -27.91 47.91
CA PRO A 59 -18.42 -26.76 47.61
C PRO A 59 -17.00 -27.19 47.22
N LEU A 60 -16.50 -28.32 47.73
CA LEU A 60 -15.18 -28.88 47.38
C LEU A 60 -15.02 -29.14 45.88
N ARG A 61 -16.09 -29.51 45.17
CA ARG A 61 -16.07 -29.75 43.72
C ARG A 61 -15.91 -28.46 42.92
N LEU A 62 -16.48 -27.36 43.40
CA LEU A 62 -16.30 -26.04 42.78
C LEU A 62 -14.91 -25.44 43.13
N GLY A 63 -14.41 -25.74 44.33
CA GLY A 63 -13.15 -25.16 44.85
C GLY A 63 -11.87 -25.87 44.43
N SER A 64 -11.94 -27.09 43.87
CA SER A 64 -10.75 -27.85 43.45
C SER A 64 -11.02 -28.67 42.21
N CYS A 65 -10.38 -28.30 41.09
CA CYS A 65 -10.46 -29.06 39.84
C CYS A 65 -9.95 -30.50 39.98
N ARG A 66 -9.04 -30.78 40.93
CA ARG A 66 -8.54 -32.13 41.20
C ARG A 66 -9.56 -33.00 41.93
N ALA A 67 -10.47 -32.38 42.69
CA ALA A 67 -11.52 -33.04 43.44
C ALA A 67 -12.87 -33.01 42.70
N ASP A 68 -12.91 -32.45 41.48
CA ASP A 68 -14.10 -32.40 40.66
C ASP A 68 -14.27 -33.71 39.86
N ASP A 69 -15.24 -34.51 40.28
CA ASP A 69 -15.67 -35.74 39.63
C ASP A 69 -16.94 -35.55 38.76
N CYS A 70 -17.38 -34.30 38.53
CA CYS A 70 -18.57 -34.01 37.74
C CYS A 70 -18.32 -34.17 36.24
N SER A 71 -18.69 -35.33 35.69
CA SER A 71 -18.54 -35.66 34.26
C SER A 71 -19.28 -34.68 33.34
N LYS A 72 -20.47 -34.21 33.73
CA LYS A 72 -21.26 -33.23 32.96
C LYS A 72 -20.51 -31.91 32.80
N ARG A 73 -19.93 -31.38 33.89
CA ARG A 73 -19.17 -30.14 33.84
C ARG A 73 -17.91 -30.28 33.01
N SER A 74 -17.15 -31.36 33.20
CA SER A 74 -15.95 -31.66 32.41
C SER A 74 -16.27 -31.71 30.90
N LEU A 75 -17.39 -32.35 30.53
CA LEU A 75 -17.86 -32.39 29.14
C LEU A 75 -18.20 -30.99 28.60
N ILE A 76 -18.95 -30.18 29.34
CA ILE A 76 -19.31 -28.82 28.93
C ILE A 76 -18.06 -27.96 28.76
N LEU A 77 -17.11 -28.03 29.70
CA LEU A 77 -15.83 -27.30 29.61
C LEU A 77 -15.01 -27.71 28.39
N SER A 78 -14.98 -29.01 28.06
CA SER A 78 -14.32 -29.47 26.83
C SER A 78 -15.01 -28.95 25.56
N GLN A 79 -16.34 -28.89 25.53
CA GLN A 79 -17.09 -28.32 24.41
C GLN A 79 -16.88 -26.80 24.29
N ILE A 80 -16.73 -26.09 25.42
CA ILE A 80 -16.40 -24.67 25.46
C ILE A 80 -15.00 -24.43 24.89
N ASP A 81 -14.00 -25.23 25.28
CA ASP A 81 -12.62 -25.12 24.78
C ASP A 81 -12.54 -25.27 23.25
N GLU A 82 -13.23 -26.27 22.71
CA GLU A 82 -13.34 -26.47 21.26
C GLU A 82 -14.04 -25.28 20.57
N ALA A 83 -15.18 -24.83 21.12
CA ALA A 83 -15.96 -23.73 20.55
C ALA A 83 -15.21 -22.39 20.62
N LEU A 84 -14.46 -22.13 21.70
CA LEU A 84 -13.61 -20.95 21.85
C LEU A 84 -12.50 -20.95 20.82
N THR A 85 -11.81 -22.08 20.65
CA THR A 85 -10.74 -22.21 19.64
C THR A 85 -11.25 -21.88 18.24
N ASP A 86 -12.41 -22.39 17.85
CA ASP A 86 -13.03 -22.12 16.55
C ASP A 86 -13.49 -20.66 16.42
N TYR A 87 -14.05 -20.08 17.49
CA TYR A 87 -14.44 -18.67 17.54
C TYR A 87 -13.25 -17.72 17.40
N ASP A 88 -12.19 -17.92 18.18
CA ASP A 88 -10.97 -17.09 18.19
C ASP A 88 -10.24 -17.15 16.85
N ASN A 89 -10.16 -18.34 16.25
CA ASN A 89 -9.63 -18.52 14.90
C ASN A 89 -10.43 -17.74 13.86
N MET A 90 -11.77 -17.75 13.96
CA MET A 90 -12.64 -17.00 13.05
C MET A 90 -12.47 -15.48 13.25
N ILE A 91 -12.39 -15.00 14.48
CA ILE A 91 -12.13 -13.58 14.78
C ILE A 91 -10.81 -13.15 14.15
N THR A 92 -9.73 -13.90 14.39
CA THR A 92 -8.39 -13.56 13.89
C THR A 92 -8.38 -13.47 12.37
N ARG A 93 -8.96 -14.47 11.69
CA ARG A 93 -9.10 -14.48 10.22
C ARG A 93 -9.99 -13.35 9.71
N ASN A 94 -11.01 -12.95 10.46
CA ASN A 94 -11.90 -11.85 10.09
C ASN A 94 -11.22 -10.48 10.27
N HIS A 95 -10.49 -10.29 11.36
CA HIS A 95 -9.68 -9.10 11.62
C HIS A 95 -8.69 -8.84 10.48
N LEU A 96 -7.96 -9.88 10.04
CA LEU A 96 -7.05 -9.77 8.90
C LEU A 96 -7.78 -9.33 7.62
N ILE A 97 -8.98 -9.86 7.37
CA ILE A 97 -9.74 -9.57 6.15
C ILE A 97 -10.34 -8.18 6.16
N LEU A 98 -10.78 -7.70 7.33
CA LEU A 98 -11.24 -6.33 7.53
C LEU A 98 -10.09 -5.31 7.38
N GLY A 99 -8.88 -5.70 7.75
CA GLY A 99 -7.68 -4.88 7.59
C GLY A 99 -7.25 -4.66 6.13
N PHE A 100 -7.72 -5.49 5.19
CA PHE A 100 -7.40 -5.29 3.78
C PHE A 100 -8.12 -4.09 3.16
N GLU A 101 -7.40 -3.41 2.29
CA GLU A 101 -7.92 -2.23 1.61
C GLU A 101 -9.04 -2.55 0.64
N THR A 102 -10.00 -1.63 0.52
CA THR A 102 -11.06 -1.72 -0.47
C THR A 102 -10.49 -1.68 -1.88
N ALA A 103 -11.06 -2.50 -2.77
CA ALA A 103 -10.65 -2.58 -4.16
C ALA A 103 -10.71 -1.22 -4.86
N ARG A 104 -9.67 -0.90 -5.65
CA ARG A 104 -9.64 0.30 -6.50
C ARG A 104 -10.74 0.19 -7.58
N PRO A 105 -11.63 1.18 -7.74
CA PRO A 105 -12.71 1.13 -8.74
C PRO A 105 -12.19 0.95 -10.18
N GLN A 106 -11.04 1.55 -10.48
CA GLN A 106 -10.39 1.44 -11.77
C GLN A 106 -9.95 0.00 -12.07
N ALA A 107 -9.34 -0.69 -11.10
CA ALA A 107 -8.89 -2.06 -11.26
C ALA A 107 -10.06 -3.02 -11.48
N VAL A 108 -11.16 -2.85 -10.72
CA VAL A 108 -12.41 -3.62 -10.90
C VAL A 108 -12.97 -3.41 -12.31
N THR A 109 -12.97 -2.17 -12.79
CA THR A 109 -13.49 -1.83 -14.13
C THR A 109 -12.62 -2.41 -15.24
N SER A 110 -11.29 -2.28 -15.13
CA SER A 110 -10.34 -2.87 -16.08
C SER A 110 -10.49 -4.39 -16.18
N LEU A 111 -10.60 -5.08 -15.04
CA LEU A 111 -10.78 -6.52 -15.01
C LEU A 111 -12.13 -6.93 -15.62
N ARG A 112 -13.21 -6.19 -15.32
CA ARG A 112 -14.54 -6.43 -15.91
C ARG A 112 -14.53 -6.25 -17.44
N ASN A 113 -13.88 -5.19 -17.93
CA ASN A 113 -13.76 -4.91 -19.35
C ASN A 113 -12.97 -6.00 -20.08
N TRP A 114 -11.88 -6.48 -19.46
CA TRP A 114 -11.08 -7.57 -20.01
C TRP A 114 -11.86 -8.88 -20.10
N VAL A 115 -12.58 -9.24 -19.02
CA VAL A 115 -13.41 -10.46 -18.99
C VAL A 115 -14.51 -10.38 -20.04
N ALA A 116 -15.16 -9.23 -20.18
CA ALA A 116 -16.19 -9.01 -21.19
C ALA A 116 -15.65 -9.11 -22.63
N GLY A 117 -14.41 -8.66 -22.86
CA GLY A 117 -13.75 -8.71 -24.16
C GLY A 117 -13.21 -10.09 -24.53
N THR A 118 -12.53 -10.76 -23.60
CA THR A 118 -11.85 -12.04 -23.85
C THR A 118 -12.80 -13.23 -23.77
N ARG A 119 -13.85 -13.13 -22.93
CA ARG A 119 -14.86 -14.19 -22.68
C ARG A 119 -14.25 -15.57 -22.41
N CYS A 120 -13.10 -15.61 -21.74
CA CYS A 120 -12.38 -16.86 -21.47
C CYS A 120 -12.84 -17.58 -20.20
N ILE A 121 -13.71 -16.98 -19.39
CA ILE A 121 -14.23 -17.56 -18.14
C ILE A 121 -15.76 -17.48 -18.13
N ALA A 122 -16.40 -18.44 -17.48
CA ALA A 122 -17.84 -18.46 -17.33
C ALA A 122 -18.33 -17.21 -16.58
N ARG A 123 -19.44 -16.63 -17.05
CA ARG A 123 -20.02 -15.41 -16.44
C ARG A 123 -20.38 -15.60 -14.97
N ALA A 124 -20.82 -16.81 -14.60
CA ALA A 124 -21.14 -17.17 -13.23
C ALA A 124 -19.92 -17.07 -12.30
N GLU A 125 -18.75 -17.50 -12.78
CA GLU A 125 -17.50 -17.50 -12.00
C GLU A 125 -16.95 -16.08 -11.79
N VAL A 126 -17.27 -15.14 -12.69
CA VAL A 126 -16.83 -13.72 -12.59
C VAL A 126 -17.91 -12.81 -11.99
N ALA A 127 -19.07 -13.34 -11.63
CA ALA A 127 -20.17 -12.58 -11.02
C ALA A 127 -19.74 -11.87 -9.73
N TYR A 128 -18.71 -12.38 -9.05
CA TYR A 128 -18.14 -11.75 -7.86
C TYR A 128 -17.67 -10.30 -8.11
N LEU A 129 -17.28 -9.93 -9.33
CA LEU A 129 -16.90 -8.56 -9.70
C LEU A 129 -18.08 -7.57 -9.72
N GLN A 130 -19.32 -8.05 -9.60
CA GLN A 130 -20.51 -7.20 -9.55
C GLN A 130 -20.76 -6.60 -8.16
N TYR A 131 -20.02 -7.02 -7.14
CA TYR A 131 -20.18 -6.56 -5.75
C TYR A 131 -19.03 -5.64 -5.31
N PRO A 132 -18.87 -4.42 -5.88
CA PRO A 132 -17.68 -3.58 -5.65
C PRO A 132 -17.46 -3.20 -4.18
N ARG A 133 -18.54 -3.12 -3.38
CA ARG A 133 -18.47 -2.80 -1.94
C ARG A 133 -17.89 -3.95 -1.11
N ASP A 134 -18.01 -5.18 -1.60
CA ASP A 134 -17.53 -6.39 -0.93
C ASP A 134 -16.15 -6.83 -1.46
N LEU A 135 -15.56 -6.10 -2.41
CA LEU A 135 -14.24 -6.43 -2.97
C LEU A 135 -13.11 -5.75 -2.19
N PHE A 136 -12.04 -6.51 -1.99
CA PHE A 136 -10.80 -6.03 -1.39
C PHE A 136 -9.58 -6.40 -2.22
N SER A 137 -8.50 -5.64 -2.04
CA SER A 137 -7.18 -5.90 -2.63
C SER A 137 -6.30 -6.59 -1.58
N ILE A 138 -5.73 -7.75 -1.93
CA ILE A 138 -4.74 -8.42 -1.06
C ILE A 138 -3.41 -7.66 -1.06
N ALA A 139 -3.04 -7.09 -2.21
CA ALA A 139 -1.76 -6.42 -2.32
C ALA A 139 -1.75 -5.12 -1.50
N PRO A 140 -0.70 -4.86 -0.70
CA PRO A 140 -0.56 -3.62 0.04
C PRO A 140 -0.43 -2.49 -0.97
N THR A 141 -1.43 -1.62 -1.02
CA THR A 141 -1.25 -0.34 -1.69
C THR A 141 -0.29 0.45 -0.82
N ASN A 142 0.91 0.75 -1.33
CA ASN A 142 1.80 1.74 -0.70
C ASN A 142 1.13 3.12 -0.79
N LYS A 143 0.13 3.37 0.08
CA LYS A 143 -0.79 4.51 0.01
C LYS A 143 -0.15 5.86 0.27
N THR A 144 1.06 5.92 0.80
CA THR A 144 1.59 7.19 1.31
C THR A 144 2.27 8.06 0.24
N ILE A 145 2.69 7.46 -0.88
CA ILE A 145 3.54 8.17 -1.87
C ILE A 145 2.95 8.06 -3.29
N ILE A 146 2.11 7.06 -3.53
CA ILE A 146 1.71 6.68 -4.88
C ILE A 146 0.58 7.55 -5.43
N THR A 147 -0.36 8.10 -4.65
CA THR A 147 -1.51 8.84 -5.23
C THR A 147 -1.16 10.24 -5.72
N TRP A 148 -0.30 10.99 -5.00
CA TRP A 148 0.15 12.30 -5.43
C TRP A 148 1.20 12.21 -6.55
N LEU A 149 2.10 11.22 -6.46
CA LEU A 149 3.01 10.91 -7.55
C LEU A 149 2.28 10.33 -8.76
N GLU A 150 1.25 9.50 -8.62
CA GLU A 150 0.44 8.98 -9.75
C GLU A 150 -0.15 10.15 -10.54
N ALA A 151 -0.70 11.18 -9.88
CA ALA A 151 -1.27 12.34 -10.55
C ALA A 151 -0.21 13.22 -11.27
N ILE A 152 0.98 13.36 -10.67
CA ILE A 152 2.09 14.12 -11.26
C ILE A 152 2.76 13.33 -12.38
N ILE A 153 2.94 12.02 -12.19
CA ILE A 153 3.50 11.08 -13.15
C ILE A 153 2.54 10.94 -14.33
N GLU A 154 1.22 10.89 -14.13
CA GLU A 154 0.25 10.80 -15.22
C GLU A 154 0.25 12.09 -16.07
N LYS A 155 0.27 13.27 -15.43
CA LYS A 155 0.41 14.56 -16.14
C LYS A 155 1.77 14.69 -16.84
N SER A 156 2.86 14.26 -16.20
CA SER A 156 4.20 14.33 -16.79
C SER A 156 4.38 13.29 -17.90
N LEU A 157 3.78 12.10 -17.82
CA LEU A 157 3.78 11.11 -18.90
C LEU A 157 3.03 11.61 -20.12
N ILE A 158 1.89 12.29 -19.94
CA ILE A 158 1.16 12.90 -21.06
C ILE A 158 1.99 14.00 -21.71
N CYS A 159 2.67 14.82 -20.90
CA CYS A 159 3.56 15.88 -21.37
C CYS A 159 4.80 15.32 -22.10
N LEU A 160 5.48 14.35 -21.51
CA LEU A 160 6.67 13.68 -22.03
C LEU A 160 6.34 12.87 -23.30
N ARG A 161 5.15 12.27 -23.38
CA ARG A 161 4.67 11.58 -24.58
C ARG A 161 4.38 12.54 -25.73
N ARG A 162 3.93 13.77 -25.44
CA ARG A 162 3.81 14.85 -26.43
C ARG A 162 5.16 15.40 -26.87
N LEU A 163 6.12 15.51 -25.95
CA LEU A 163 7.43 16.12 -26.21
C LEU A 163 8.45 15.16 -26.85
N PHE A 164 8.51 13.90 -26.43
CA PHE A 164 9.58 12.96 -26.81
C PHE A 164 9.14 11.83 -27.75
N GLY A 165 7.87 11.73 -28.14
CA GLY A 165 7.42 10.73 -29.14
C GLY A 165 7.78 9.29 -28.78
N MET A 166 7.92 8.97 -27.50
CA MET A 166 8.50 7.70 -27.06
C MET A 166 7.44 6.58 -27.14
N HIS A 167 7.43 5.87 -28.27
CA HIS A 167 6.49 4.79 -28.56
C HIS A 167 6.84 3.42 -27.96
N ARG A 168 7.93 3.30 -27.19
CA ARG A 168 8.37 2.03 -26.63
C ARG A 168 8.39 2.07 -25.12
N CYS A 169 7.26 1.71 -24.51
CA CYS A 169 7.28 1.14 -23.17
C CYS A 169 6.56 -0.21 -23.22
N PHE A 170 7.23 -1.21 -22.67
CA PHE A 170 6.91 -2.63 -22.75
C PHE A 170 5.43 -2.91 -22.38
N ARG A 171 4.64 -3.24 -23.41
CA ARG A 171 3.26 -3.72 -23.24
C ARG A 171 3.30 -5.17 -22.75
N LEU A 172 2.96 -5.40 -21.49
CA LEU A 172 2.79 -6.76 -20.95
C LEU A 172 1.49 -7.45 -21.45
N SER A 173 0.55 -6.68 -22.01
CA SER A 173 -0.62 -7.18 -22.75
C SER A 173 -0.80 -6.40 -24.05
N ARG A 174 -1.14 -7.10 -25.13
CA ARG A 174 -1.39 -6.52 -26.46
C ARG A 174 -2.83 -6.01 -26.58
N ASP A 175 -3.69 -6.25 -25.59
CA ASP A 175 -5.08 -5.79 -25.58
C ASP A 175 -5.16 -4.26 -25.34
N PRO A 176 -5.75 -3.49 -26.27
CA PRO A 176 -5.91 -2.04 -26.13
C PRO A 176 -6.83 -1.61 -24.98
N LYS A 177 -7.61 -2.53 -24.38
CA LYS A 177 -8.58 -2.22 -23.32
C LYS A 177 -8.05 -2.39 -21.90
N VAL A 178 -6.80 -2.85 -21.71
CA VAL A 178 -6.19 -3.01 -20.39
C VAL A 178 -4.81 -2.36 -20.36
N HIS A 179 -4.72 -1.21 -19.71
CA HIS A 179 -3.44 -0.58 -19.40
C HIS A 179 -2.83 -1.24 -18.17
N ILE A 180 -2.09 -2.33 -18.38
CA ILE A 180 -1.30 -2.99 -17.35
C ILE A 180 0.09 -2.36 -17.38
N MET A 181 0.40 -1.46 -16.44
CA MET A 181 1.77 -0.98 -16.26
C MET A 181 2.52 -1.97 -15.37
N SER A 182 3.64 -2.51 -15.84
CA SER A 182 4.46 -3.44 -15.05
C SER A 182 5.07 -2.71 -13.85
N LYS A 183 5.06 -3.34 -12.66
CA LYS A 183 5.61 -2.76 -11.42
C LYS A 183 7.08 -2.37 -11.53
N GLU A 184 7.89 -3.19 -12.19
CA GLU A 184 9.33 -2.91 -12.38
C GLU A 184 9.54 -1.70 -13.28
N SER A 185 8.66 -1.52 -14.28
CA SER A 185 8.69 -0.35 -15.14
C SER A 185 8.17 0.90 -14.43
N VAL A 186 7.19 0.80 -13.52
CA VAL A 186 6.71 1.97 -12.75
C VAL A 186 7.79 2.48 -11.80
N THR A 187 8.50 1.60 -11.09
CA THR A 187 9.59 2.02 -10.20
C THR A 187 10.79 2.54 -10.98
N GLN A 188 11.18 1.89 -12.08
CA GLN A 188 12.28 2.38 -12.94
C GLN A 188 11.91 3.68 -13.65
N THR A 189 10.68 3.83 -14.16
CA THR A 189 10.23 5.06 -14.82
C THR A 189 10.11 6.21 -13.82
N ALA A 190 9.62 5.94 -12.60
CA ALA A 190 9.63 6.92 -11.52
C ALA A 190 11.06 7.35 -11.16
N GLN A 191 12.01 6.42 -11.08
CA GLN A 191 13.42 6.73 -10.83
C GLN A 191 14.05 7.54 -11.97
N ILE A 192 13.77 7.19 -13.22
CA ILE A 192 14.26 7.92 -14.41
C ILE A 192 13.68 9.33 -14.48
N LEU A 193 12.49 9.57 -13.93
CA LEU A 193 11.84 10.88 -13.91
C LEU A 193 12.23 11.73 -12.69
N ILE A 194 12.39 11.11 -11.52
CA ILE A 194 12.78 11.78 -10.27
C ILE A 194 14.26 12.20 -10.31
N THR A 195 15.15 11.37 -10.88
CA THR A 195 16.59 11.65 -10.96
C THR A 195 16.92 12.98 -11.66
N PRO A 196 16.44 13.27 -12.89
CA PRO A 196 16.72 14.55 -13.54
C PRO A 196 16.03 15.72 -12.83
N PHE A 197 14.87 15.49 -12.19
CA PHE A 197 14.21 16.53 -11.41
C PHE A 197 15.05 16.96 -10.19
N ILE A 198 15.61 15.98 -9.45
CA ILE A 198 16.54 16.24 -8.34
C ILE A 198 17.80 16.96 -8.84
N VAL A 199 18.40 16.51 -9.96
CA VAL A 199 19.57 17.15 -10.56
C VAL A 199 19.28 18.60 -10.97
N THR A 200 18.11 18.85 -11.57
CA THR A 200 17.70 20.20 -11.96
C THR A 200 17.48 21.09 -10.73
N LEU A 201 16.87 20.55 -9.68
CA LEU A 201 16.66 21.25 -8.41
C LEU A 201 17.98 21.56 -7.69
N LEU A 202 19.01 20.73 -7.86
CA LEU A 202 20.36 20.95 -7.31
C LEU A 202 21.15 22.00 -8.09
N LEU A 203 21.04 22.03 -9.42
CA LEU A 203 21.81 22.93 -10.29
C LEU A 203 21.16 24.31 -10.45
N ALA A 204 19.84 24.40 -10.46
CA ALA A 204 19.12 25.66 -10.68
C ALA A 204 19.49 26.78 -9.67
N PRO A 205 19.62 26.52 -8.35
CA PRO A 205 19.99 27.55 -7.38
C PRO A 205 21.40 28.09 -7.62
N VAL A 206 22.33 27.23 -8.05
CA VAL A 206 23.72 27.59 -8.37
C VAL A 206 23.78 28.46 -9.62
N ILE A 207 22.97 28.14 -10.64
CA ILE A 207 22.87 28.92 -11.87
C ILE A 207 22.21 30.28 -11.60
N ILE A 208 21.08 30.31 -10.88
CA ILE A 208 20.35 31.54 -10.53
C ILE A 208 21.21 32.46 -9.66
N TYR A 209 22.00 31.91 -8.74
CA TYR A 209 22.92 32.68 -7.90
C TYR A 209 23.93 33.51 -8.71
N ASN A 210 24.36 33.01 -9.88
CA ASN A 210 25.32 33.70 -10.74
C ASN A 210 24.77 35.03 -11.30
N TYR A 211 23.45 35.17 -11.42
CA TYR A 211 22.80 36.33 -12.04
C TYR A 211 22.25 37.36 -11.03
N LEU A 212 22.44 37.15 -9.72
CA LEU A 212 21.92 38.04 -8.68
C LEU A 212 23.05 38.86 -8.07
N ASP A 213 22.94 40.20 -8.08
CA ASP A 213 24.01 41.09 -7.60
C ASP A 213 23.96 41.38 -6.09
N SER A 214 22.78 41.32 -5.46
CA SER A 214 22.61 41.69 -4.04
C SER A 214 22.78 40.52 -3.07
N LEU A 215 23.56 40.73 -2.00
CA LEU A 215 23.83 39.74 -0.95
C LEU A 215 22.57 39.20 -0.26
N THR A 216 21.57 40.06 -0.04
CA THR A 216 20.31 39.69 0.61
C THR A 216 19.44 38.78 -0.25
N THR A 217 19.32 39.05 -1.56
CA THR A 217 18.54 38.19 -2.47
C THR A 217 19.23 36.84 -2.68
N ARG A 218 20.56 36.81 -2.68
CA ARG A 218 21.36 35.57 -2.70
C ARG A 218 21.03 34.66 -1.51
N LEU A 219 21.04 35.20 -0.29
CA LEU A 219 20.73 34.43 0.92
C LEU A 219 19.29 33.93 0.93
N VAL A 220 18.32 34.77 0.54
CA VAL A 220 16.90 34.37 0.47
C VAL A 220 16.68 33.27 -0.57
N THR A 221 17.33 33.35 -1.74
CA THR A 221 17.21 32.34 -2.81
C THR A 221 17.77 30.99 -2.37
N ILE A 222 18.87 31.00 -1.61
CA ILE A 222 19.49 29.79 -1.06
C ILE A 222 18.61 29.13 0.00
N VAL A 223 18.06 29.90 0.94
CA VAL A 223 17.19 29.37 2.00
C VAL A 223 15.90 28.79 1.43
N THR A 224 15.30 29.48 0.46
CA THR A 224 14.09 28.99 -0.22
C THR A 224 14.36 27.74 -1.07
N ALA A 225 15.46 27.70 -1.81
CA ALA A 225 15.85 26.54 -2.60
C ALA A 225 16.16 25.30 -1.74
N THR A 226 16.92 25.47 -0.64
CA THR A 226 17.25 24.37 0.28
C THR A 226 15.99 23.83 0.99
N SER A 227 15.05 24.70 1.36
CA SER A 227 13.76 24.30 1.94
C SER A 227 12.90 23.48 0.97
N ILE A 228 12.80 23.92 -0.29
CA ILE A 228 12.09 23.17 -1.35
C ILE A 228 12.78 21.82 -1.61
N PHE A 229 14.11 21.80 -1.67
CA PHE A 229 14.90 20.57 -1.85
C PHE A 229 14.67 19.55 -0.75
N ILE A 230 14.72 19.98 0.52
CA ILE A 230 14.46 19.12 1.68
C ILE A 230 13.02 18.58 1.63
N THR A 231 12.04 19.42 1.33
CA THR A 231 10.63 19.01 1.23
C THR A 231 10.41 17.97 0.13
N VAL A 232 11.05 18.15 -1.04
CA VAL A 232 10.98 17.20 -2.16
C VAL A 232 11.70 15.89 -1.82
N LEU A 233 12.88 15.94 -1.18
CA LEU A 233 13.61 14.75 -0.76
C LEU A 233 12.82 13.94 0.27
N LEU A 234 12.24 14.58 1.29
CA LEU A 234 11.40 13.90 2.29
C LEU A 234 10.17 13.24 1.65
N GLY A 235 9.61 13.82 0.60
CA GLY A 235 8.45 13.27 -0.11
C GLY A 235 8.77 12.19 -1.14
N SER A 236 9.97 12.20 -1.74
CA SER A 236 10.26 11.45 -2.99
C SER A 236 11.09 10.19 -2.80
N THR A 237 11.90 10.08 -1.74
CA THR A 237 12.79 8.92 -1.55
C THR A 237 12.36 8.06 -0.37
N LYS A 238 12.11 6.76 -0.61
CA LYS A 238 12.10 5.70 0.42
C LYS A 238 13.53 5.42 0.94
N ALA A 239 14.37 6.45 1.01
CA ALA A 239 15.72 6.33 1.52
C ALA A 239 15.65 6.13 3.04
N LYS A 240 16.53 5.28 3.57
CA LYS A 240 16.66 5.17 5.04
C LYS A 240 17.01 6.55 5.58
N SER A 241 16.50 6.93 6.76
CA SER A 241 16.73 8.25 7.35
C SER A 241 18.22 8.63 7.41
N THR A 242 19.10 7.63 7.50
CA THR A 242 20.56 7.77 7.43
C THR A 242 21.09 8.25 6.08
N GLU A 243 20.54 7.75 4.96
CA GLU A 243 20.95 8.14 3.60
C GLU A 243 20.50 9.57 3.28
N LEU A 244 19.33 9.97 3.78
CA LEU A 244 18.78 11.33 3.66
C LEU A 244 19.65 12.36 4.39
N VAL A 245 20.18 12.01 5.57
CA VAL A 245 21.10 12.88 6.34
C VAL A 245 22.42 13.06 5.61
N VAL A 246 22.97 12.00 5.01
CA VAL A 246 24.23 12.05 4.24
C VAL A 246 24.06 12.89 2.96
N ALA A 247 22.95 12.73 2.23
CA ALA A 247 22.66 13.56 1.06
C ALA A 247 22.47 15.05 1.41
N SER A 248 21.80 15.34 2.53
CA SER A 248 21.57 16.73 2.98
C SER A 248 22.87 17.41 3.42
N THR A 249 23.72 16.70 4.15
CA THR A 249 25.02 17.22 4.62
C THR A 249 25.98 17.46 3.46
N THR A 250 26.07 16.54 2.50
CA THR A 250 26.89 16.73 1.29
C THR A 250 26.44 17.92 0.46
N TYR A 251 25.13 18.08 0.23
CA TYR A 251 24.61 19.25 -0.49
C TYR A 251 24.88 20.57 0.24
N THR A 252 24.61 20.62 1.54
CA THR A 252 24.87 21.81 2.36
C THR A 252 26.35 22.21 2.33
N THR A 253 27.25 21.23 2.36
CA THR A 253 28.70 21.45 2.28
C THR A 253 29.10 22.09 0.94
N VAL A 254 28.61 21.55 -0.18
CA VAL A 254 28.88 22.11 -1.52
C VAL A 254 28.39 23.56 -1.61
N LEU A 255 27.18 23.82 -1.13
CA LEU A 255 26.59 25.15 -1.14
C LEU A 255 27.37 26.16 -0.27
N ILE A 256 27.82 25.75 0.92
CA ILE A 256 28.68 26.58 1.79
C ILE A 256 30.01 26.92 1.12
N ILE A 257 30.63 25.96 0.41
CA ILE A 257 31.88 26.19 -0.33
C ILE A 257 31.67 27.24 -1.41
N PHE A 258 30.60 27.13 -2.22
CA PHE A 258 30.29 28.11 -3.25
C PHE A 258 30.05 29.52 -2.68
N ILE A 259 29.37 29.64 -1.53
CA ILE A 259 29.16 30.92 -0.85
C ILE A 259 30.50 31.50 -0.38
N THR A 260 31.34 30.67 0.24
CA THR A 260 32.64 31.10 0.78
C THR A 260 33.55 31.59 -0.35
N SER A 261 33.66 30.84 -1.45
CA SER A 261 34.43 31.25 -2.62
C SER A 261 33.91 32.56 -3.22
N SER A 262 32.59 32.72 -3.35
CA SER A 262 31.99 33.94 -3.90
C SER A 262 32.24 35.17 -3.03
N ASN A 263 32.25 35.03 -1.70
CA ASN A 263 32.60 36.12 -0.78
C ASN A 263 34.08 36.51 -0.84
N VAL A 264 34.98 35.55 -1.11
CA VAL A 264 36.41 35.82 -1.29
C VAL A 264 36.67 36.64 -2.56
N TYR A 265 35.95 36.38 -3.66
CA TYR A 265 36.06 37.18 -4.89
C TYR A 265 35.57 38.63 -4.70
N ILE A 266 34.51 38.84 -3.90
CA ILE A 266 34.02 40.19 -3.59
C ILE A 266 35.03 40.98 -2.75
N HIS A 267 35.71 40.32 -1.80
CA HIS A 267 36.74 40.97 -0.98
C HIS A 267 38.03 41.33 -1.76
N GLN A 268 38.35 40.62 -2.85
CA GLN A 268 39.49 40.98 -3.71
C GLN A 268 39.19 42.15 -4.67
N GLN A 269 37.93 42.38 -5.04
CA GLN A 269 37.53 43.55 -5.85
C GLN A 269 37.34 44.84 -5.03
N GLY A 270 37.22 44.75 -3.70
CA GLY A 270 37.07 45.91 -2.81
C GLY A 270 38.38 46.51 -2.25
N SER A 271 39.54 45.99 -2.66
CA SER A 271 40.87 46.43 -2.19
C SER A 271 41.75 47.03 -3.31
N TYR A 272 41.13 47.67 -4.31
CA TYR A 272 41.80 48.55 -5.26
C TYR A 272 41.11 49.91 -5.31
#